data_AF-A0A943Q7U9-F1
#
_entry.id   AF-A0A943Q7U9-F1
#
_cell.length_a   1.000
_cell.length_b   1.000
_cell.length_c   1.000
_cell.angle_alpha   90.00
_cell.angle_beta   90.00
_cell.angle_gamma   90.00
#
_symmetry.space_group_name_H-M   'P 1'
#
loop_
_entity.id
_entity.type
_entity.pdbx_description
1 polymer ?
#
loop_
_entity_poly.entity_id
_entity_poly.type
_entity_poly.pdbx_seq_one_letter_code
_entity_poly.pdbx_strand_id
1 'polypeptide(L)'
;MWWITLIKRIYCGGSPTITSSSKYYSISKGDDIDLYELISIFDSEDYQIESNSNNVSMNTSFDKDKVGTYNVEYTVKDSDGNESSYIITIEVKEKNQSNDSSNDDNHKNNGNDDKPDDYDTDKERVNRIIIVVSSIIGCIFIALVIVFEFFRIRKKNKNKH
;
A
#
# COMPACT_ATOMS: atom_id res chain seq x y z
N MET A 1 42.82 -19.22 -17.11
CA MET A 1 42.18 -18.04 -17.75
C MET A 1 41.45 -17.24 -16.69
N TRP A 2 42.14 -16.33 -16.01
CA TRP A 2 41.57 -15.45 -14.97
C TRP A 2 40.61 -14.38 -15.53
N TRP A 3 40.74 -14.06 -16.83
CA TRP A 3 39.91 -13.09 -17.52
C TRP A 3 38.47 -13.57 -17.72
N ILE A 4 38.25 -14.86 -18.01
CA ILE A 4 36.91 -15.43 -18.23
C ILE A 4 36.11 -15.45 -16.92
N THR A 5 36.76 -15.74 -15.79
CA THR A 5 36.14 -15.75 -14.46
C THR A 5 35.69 -14.35 -14.02
N LEU A 6 36.44 -13.31 -14.39
CA LEU A 6 36.09 -11.92 -14.12
C LEU A 6 34.86 -11.48 -14.92
N ILE A 7 34.81 -11.81 -16.22
CA ILE A 7 33.65 -11.47 -17.07
C ILE A 7 32.41 -12.23 -16.59
N LYS A 8 32.55 -13.51 -16.20
CA LYS A 8 31.43 -14.29 -15.68
C LYS A 8 30.83 -13.65 -14.42
N ARG A 9 31.65 -13.09 -13.53
CA ARG A 9 31.18 -12.36 -12.35
C ARG A 9 30.55 -10.99 -12.64
N ILE A 10 30.78 -10.44 -13.84
CA ILE A 10 30.06 -9.26 -14.34
C ILE A 10 28.71 -9.66 -14.96
N TYR A 11 28.53 -10.94 -15.34
CA TYR A 11 27.28 -11.50 -15.86
C TYR A 11 26.39 -12.15 -14.78
N CYS A 12 26.94 -12.64 -13.66
CA CYS A 12 26.20 -13.38 -12.61
C CYS A 12 25.33 -12.51 -11.67
N GLY A 13 24.98 -11.32 -12.13
CA GLY A 13 24.14 -10.33 -11.51
C GLY A 13 24.23 -9.98 -10.02
N GLY A 14 23.48 -8.95 -9.65
CA GLY A 14 23.24 -8.57 -8.27
C GLY A 14 22.18 -9.46 -7.62
N SER A 15 21.95 -9.30 -6.32
CA SER A 15 20.74 -9.87 -5.72
C SER A 15 19.51 -9.09 -6.19
N PRO A 16 18.39 -9.76 -6.50
CA PRO A 16 17.16 -9.07 -6.87
C PRO A 16 16.71 -8.17 -5.72
N THR A 17 16.01 -7.08 -6.03
CA THR A 17 15.52 -6.10 -5.06
C THR A 17 14.00 -6.09 -5.09
N ILE A 18 13.39 -6.47 -3.98
CA ILE A 18 11.93 -6.43 -3.79
C ILE A 18 11.56 -5.09 -3.13
N THR A 19 10.62 -4.38 -3.74
CA THR A 19 10.07 -3.12 -3.24
C THR A 19 8.56 -3.21 -3.15
N SER A 20 7.96 -2.38 -2.30
CA SER A 20 6.51 -2.27 -2.15
C SER A 20 6.16 -0.83 -1.83
N SER A 21 4.94 -0.41 -2.19
CA SER A 21 4.42 0.92 -1.87
C SER A 21 4.22 1.11 -0.36
N SER A 22 3.90 0.04 0.37
CA SER A 22 3.73 0.05 1.82
C SER A 22 4.21 -1.26 2.44
N LYS A 23 4.60 -1.20 3.72
CA LYS A 23 4.84 -2.40 4.52
C LYS A 23 3.56 -2.97 5.14
N TYR A 24 2.49 -2.16 5.18
CA TYR A 24 1.23 -2.47 5.83
C TYR A 24 0.05 -2.17 4.91
N TYR A 25 -0.84 -3.14 4.77
CA TYR A 25 -2.10 -3.03 4.02
C TYR A 25 -3.27 -3.41 4.92
N SER A 26 -4.44 -2.81 4.68
CA SER A 26 -5.66 -3.16 5.39
C SER A 26 -6.81 -3.33 4.42
N ILE A 27 -7.53 -4.45 4.54
CA ILE A 27 -8.68 -4.81 3.71
C ILE A 27 -9.87 -5.18 4.59
N SER A 28 -11.08 -5.14 4.04
CA SER A 28 -12.25 -5.71 4.73
C SER A 28 -12.34 -7.21 4.46
N LYS A 29 -12.95 -7.93 5.39
CA LYS A 29 -13.24 -9.35 5.26
C LYS A 29 -14.01 -9.64 3.97
N GLY A 30 -13.49 -10.60 3.22
CA GLY A 30 -14.02 -11.05 1.93
C GLY A 30 -13.62 -10.18 0.74
N ASP A 31 -12.93 -9.04 0.94
CA ASP A 31 -12.41 -8.24 -0.17
C ASP A 31 -11.26 -8.99 -0.87
N ASP A 32 -11.23 -8.94 -2.20
CA ASP A 32 -10.16 -9.52 -3.00
C ASP A 32 -8.93 -8.62 -3.02
N ILE A 33 -7.76 -9.24 -2.92
CA ILE A 33 -6.45 -8.59 -3.03
C ILE A 33 -5.50 -9.53 -3.77
N ASP A 34 -4.81 -9.02 -4.79
CA ASP A 34 -3.71 -9.74 -5.41
C ASP A 34 -2.41 -9.45 -4.65
N LEU A 35 -1.84 -10.49 -4.04
CA LEU A 35 -0.60 -10.38 -3.28
C LEU A 35 0.61 -10.06 -4.19
N TYR A 36 0.58 -10.48 -5.45
CA TYR A 36 1.66 -10.21 -6.39
C TYR A 36 1.72 -8.76 -6.82
N GLU A 37 0.58 -8.06 -6.87
CA GLU A 37 0.50 -6.62 -7.18
C GLU A 37 1.05 -5.73 -6.06
N LEU A 38 1.23 -6.28 -4.84
CA LEU A 38 1.75 -5.52 -3.71
C LEU A 38 3.25 -5.27 -3.80
N ILE A 39 3.96 -5.99 -4.66
CA ILE A 39 5.41 -5.91 -4.78
C ILE A 39 5.86 -5.57 -6.20
N SER A 40 7.07 -5.01 -6.30
CA SER A 40 7.79 -4.81 -7.55
C SER A 40 9.23 -5.27 -7.38
N ILE A 41 9.72 -6.01 -8.36
CA ILE A 41 11.01 -6.69 -8.29
C ILE A 41 11.93 -6.10 -9.34
N PHE A 42 13.12 -5.72 -8.92
CA PHE A 42 14.15 -5.19 -9.79
C PHE A 42 15.44 -5.96 -9.63
N ASP A 43 16.07 -6.33 -10.73
CA ASP A 43 17.41 -6.89 -10.75
C ASP A 43 18.32 -6.04 -11.65
N SER A 44 19.61 -5.95 -11.32
CA SER A 44 20.52 -5.05 -12.06
C SER A 44 20.75 -5.48 -13.51
N GLU A 45 20.53 -6.75 -13.81
CA GLU A 45 20.80 -7.38 -15.10
C GLU A 45 19.51 -7.54 -15.91
N ASP A 46 18.45 -8.02 -15.27
CA ASP A 46 17.15 -8.28 -15.90
C ASP A 46 16.17 -7.10 -15.81
N TYR A 47 16.58 -5.99 -15.20
CA TYR A 47 15.76 -4.81 -14.92
C TYR A 47 14.53 -5.10 -14.06
N GLN A 48 13.33 -5.18 -14.65
CA GLN A 48 12.08 -5.38 -13.92
C GLN A 48 11.59 -6.80 -14.13
N ILE A 49 11.45 -7.55 -13.05
CA ILE A 49 10.96 -8.93 -13.07
C ILE A 49 9.47 -8.92 -12.77
N GLU A 50 8.69 -9.66 -13.56
CA GLU A 50 7.25 -9.83 -13.30
C GLU A 50 7.01 -10.56 -11.98
N SER A 51 6.14 -10.01 -11.15
CA SER A 51 5.70 -10.61 -9.90
C SER A 51 4.63 -11.66 -10.21
N ASN A 52 4.99 -12.94 -10.17
CA ASN A 52 4.08 -14.07 -10.40
C ASN A 52 4.62 -15.34 -9.72
N SER A 53 3.86 -16.43 -9.77
CA SER A 53 4.20 -17.70 -9.11
C SER A 53 5.45 -18.39 -9.64
N ASN A 54 5.92 -18.05 -10.85
CA ASN A 54 7.13 -18.66 -11.41
C ASN A 54 8.39 -17.99 -10.88
N ASN A 55 8.30 -16.70 -10.57
CA ASN A 55 9.44 -15.87 -10.17
C ASN A 55 9.49 -15.62 -8.65
N VAL A 56 8.33 -15.72 -7.97
CA VAL A 56 8.18 -15.35 -6.56
C VAL A 56 7.57 -16.50 -5.78
N SER A 57 8.31 -16.95 -4.77
CA SER A 57 7.79 -17.84 -3.74
C SER A 57 7.16 -17.02 -2.64
N MET A 58 5.93 -17.36 -2.24
CA MET A 58 5.24 -16.73 -1.11
C MET A 58 5.03 -17.73 0.02
N ASN A 59 5.33 -17.30 1.24
CA ASN A 59 5.03 -18.03 2.45
C ASN A 59 4.06 -17.19 3.29
N THR A 60 2.81 -17.67 3.42
CA THR A 60 1.78 -16.97 4.18
C THR A 60 0.64 -17.89 4.60
N SER A 61 -0.03 -17.51 5.69
CA SER A 61 -1.31 -18.06 6.15
C SER A 61 -2.48 -17.10 5.91
N PHE A 62 -2.29 -16.11 5.02
CA PHE A 62 -3.28 -15.09 4.68
C PHE A 62 -4.62 -15.72 4.30
N ASP A 63 -5.67 -15.25 4.95
CA ASP A 63 -7.05 -15.69 4.75
C ASP A 63 -7.95 -14.45 4.74
N LYS A 64 -8.44 -14.09 3.55
CA LYS A 64 -9.29 -12.90 3.37
C LYS A 64 -10.63 -12.98 4.10
N ASP A 65 -11.09 -14.19 4.44
CA ASP A 65 -12.38 -14.43 5.08
C ASP A 65 -12.24 -14.50 6.61
N LYS A 66 -11.02 -14.38 7.14
CA LYS A 66 -10.75 -14.35 8.58
C LYS A 66 -10.12 -13.02 8.98
N VAL A 67 -10.72 -12.40 9.99
CA VAL A 67 -10.19 -11.17 10.58
C VAL A 67 -8.92 -11.49 11.35
N GLY A 68 -7.88 -10.67 11.13
CA GLY A 68 -6.58 -10.89 11.71
C GLY A 68 -5.47 -10.12 10.99
N THR A 69 -4.26 -10.25 11.54
CA THR A 69 -3.04 -9.70 10.95
C THR A 69 -2.19 -10.86 10.43
N TYR A 70 -1.80 -10.77 9.16
CA TYR A 70 -1.09 -11.81 8.44
C TYR A 70 0.22 -11.25 7.90
N ASN A 71 1.28 -12.04 7.97
CA ASN A 71 2.53 -11.72 7.30
C ASN A 71 2.61 -12.53 6.01
N VAL A 72 2.97 -11.85 4.92
CA VAL A 72 3.28 -12.43 3.63
C VAL A 72 4.77 -12.23 3.40
N GLU A 73 5.52 -13.33 3.43
CA GLU A 73 6.93 -13.34 3.09
C GLU A 73 7.09 -13.71 1.61
N TYR A 74 7.75 -12.82 0.86
CA TYR A 74 8.08 -12.98 -0.55
C TYR A 74 9.55 -13.29 -0.67
N THR A 75 9.89 -14.30 -1.47
CA THR A 75 11.27 -14.67 -1.79
C THR A 75 11.44 -14.77 -3.29
N VAL A 76 12.47 -14.11 -3.81
CA VAL A 76 12.86 -14.16 -5.23
C VAL A 76 14.27 -14.69 -5.31
N LYS A 77 14.48 -15.64 -6.22
CA LYS A 77 15.79 -16.21 -6.51
C LYS A 77 16.10 -16.00 -7.99
N ASP A 78 17.27 -15.45 -8.29
CA ASP A 78 17.72 -15.28 -9.66
C ASP A 78 18.30 -16.59 -10.24
N SER A 79 18.67 -16.55 -11.52
CA SER A 79 19.22 -17.71 -12.23
C SER A 79 20.63 -18.11 -11.74
N ASP A 80 21.36 -17.18 -11.12
CA ASP A 80 22.70 -17.36 -10.59
C ASP A 80 22.70 -17.83 -9.12
N GLY A 81 21.53 -17.86 -8.49
CA GLY A 81 21.29 -18.35 -7.14
C GLY A 81 21.31 -17.28 -6.05
N ASN A 82 21.37 -15.99 -6.38
CA ASN A 82 21.18 -14.92 -5.40
C ASN A 82 19.71 -14.86 -4.99
N GLU A 83 19.46 -14.53 -3.72
CA GLU A 83 18.14 -14.55 -3.11
C GLU A 83 17.86 -13.26 -2.36
N SER A 84 16.62 -12.79 -2.43
CA SER A 84 16.11 -11.70 -1.61
C SER A 84 14.74 -12.02 -1.05
N SER A 85 14.52 -11.58 0.19
CA SER A 85 13.25 -11.75 0.90
C SER A 85 12.68 -10.42 1.39
N TYR A 86 11.35 -10.32 1.39
CA TYR A 86 10.63 -9.14 1.85
C TYR A 86 9.32 -9.55 2.54
N ILE A 87 8.93 -8.83 3.60
CA ILE A 87 7.71 -9.14 4.37
C ILE A 87 6.75 -7.96 4.29
N ILE A 88 5.50 -8.26 3.93
CA ILE A 88 4.36 -7.33 4.01
C ILE A 88 3.38 -7.84 5.06
N THR A 89 2.84 -6.92 5.86
CA THR A 89 1.79 -7.21 6.82
C THR A 89 0.43 -6.78 6.26
N ILE A 90 -0.55 -7.67 6.31
CA ILE A 90 -1.93 -7.44 5.85
C ILE A 90 -2.88 -7.60 7.03
N GLU A 91 -3.73 -6.61 7.24
CA GLU A 91 -4.76 -6.61 8.27
C GLU A 91 -6.16 -6.75 7.64
N VAL A 92 -6.84 -7.85 7.95
CA VAL A 92 -8.23 -8.08 7.56
C VAL A 92 -9.14 -7.59 8.68
N LYS A 93 -10.04 -6.66 8.37
CA LYS A 93 -10.99 -6.05 9.31
C LYS A 93 -12.41 -6.54 9.05
N GLU A 94 -13.24 -6.58 10.09
CA GLU A 94 -14.68 -6.84 9.89
C GLU A 94 -15.30 -5.76 9.00
N LYS A 95 -16.26 -6.18 8.17
CA LYS A 95 -17.04 -5.26 7.36
C LYS A 95 -18.12 -4.65 8.25
N ASN A 96 -18.11 -3.32 8.41
CA ASN A 96 -19.16 -2.64 9.14
C ASN A 96 -20.49 -2.82 8.40
N GLN A 97 -21.34 -3.75 8.86
CA GLN A 97 -22.70 -3.91 8.34
C GLN A 97 -23.55 -2.76 8.87
N SER A 98 -23.77 -1.72 8.05
CA SER A 98 -24.95 -0.87 8.22
C SER A 98 -26.17 -1.70 7.83
N ASN A 99 -26.86 -2.26 8.82
CA ASN A 99 -28.14 -2.94 8.65
C ASN A 99 -29.19 -1.94 8.17
N ASP A 100 -29.37 -1.82 6.86
CA ASP A 100 -30.57 -1.20 6.29
C ASP A 100 -31.60 -2.30 6.06
N SER A 101 -32.29 -2.65 7.14
CA SER A 101 -33.48 -3.50 7.13
C SER A 101 -34.64 -2.67 7.68
N SER A 102 -35.46 -2.12 6.79
CA SER A 102 -36.89 -1.87 7.03
C SER A 102 -37.61 -1.77 5.69
N ASN A 103 -38.25 -2.86 5.31
CA ASN A 103 -39.28 -2.90 4.27
C ASN A 103 -40.60 -3.19 5.01
N ASP A 104 -41.53 -2.23 5.09
CA ASP A 104 -42.97 -2.54 5.19
C ASP A 104 -43.90 -1.31 4.93
N ASP A 105 -44.70 -1.45 3.88
CA ASP A 105 -46.09 -1.02 3.58
C ASP A 105 -46.76 0.26 4.17
N ASN A 106 -47.01 1.21 3.25
CA ASN A 106 -48.26 1.93 2.92
C ASN A 106 -49.35 2.18 4.02
N HIS A 107 -49.58 3.45 4.43
CA HIS A 107 -50.87 4.19 4.30
C HIS A 107 -50.87 5.57 5.02
N LYS A 108 -51.59 6.53 4.42
CA LYS A 108 -51.78 7.97 4.74
C LYS A 108 -52.26 8.30 6.17
N ASN A 109 -51.79 9.41 6.77
CA ASN A 109 -52.49 10.71 6.93
C ASN A 109 -51.93 11.59 8.08
N ASN A 110 -51.75 12.88 7.76
CA ASN A 110 -51.88 14.12 8.56
C ASN A 110 -51.76 14.12 10.10
N GLY A 111 -50.91 15.03 10.61
CA GLY A 111 -51.28 15.97 11.69
C GLY A 111 -50.39 15.99 12.95
N ASN A 112 -49.50 17.00 12.98
CA ASN A 112 -49.00 17.82 14.10
C ASN A 112 -48.31 17.22 15.34
N ASP A 113 -47.11 17.79 15.55
CA ASP A 113 -46.42 18.16 16.79
C ASP A 113 -46.13 17.09 17.87
N ASP A 114 -44.87 16.63 17.90
CA ASP A 114 -44.04 16.55 19.11
C ASP A 114 -42.56 16.42 18.72
N LYS A 115 -41.69 17.28 19.26
CA LYS A 115 -40.21 17.28 19.09
C LYS A 115 -39.58 16.43 20.21
N PRO A 116 -38.51 15.65 19.98
CA PRO A 116 -37.17 16.19 20.25
C PRO A 116 -36.05 15.70 19.27
N ASP A 117 -34.94 16.46 19.28
CA ASP A 117 -33.56 16.27 18.74
C ASP A 117 -33.17 15.07 17.83
N ASP A 118 -32.56 15.35 16.66
CA ASP A 118 -31.10 15.15 16.32
C ASP A 118 -30.88 13.70 15.82
N TYR A 119 -30.48 13.37 14.59
CA TYR A 119 -29.18 13.45 13.87
C TYR A 119 -29.50 13.19 12.36
N ASP A 120 -28.87 13.74 11.34
CA ASP A 120 -27.51 13.43 10.84
C ASP A 120 -27.11 14.55 9.85
N THR A 121 -26.17 15.40 10.27
CA THR A 121 -25.60 16.48 9.44
C THR A 121 -24.12 16.17 9.10
N ASP A 122 -23.69 14.92 9.30
CA ASP A 122 -22.27 14.61 9.45
C ASP A 122 -21.68 14.05 8.15
N LYS A 123 -22.49 13.39 7.31
CA LYS A 123 -22.02 12.75 6.08
C LYS A 123 -21.59 13.74 4.99
N GLU A 124 -22.28 14.88 4.86
CA GLU A 124 -21.83 15.95 3.96
C GLU A 124 -20.65 16.73 4.53
N ARG A 125 -20.59 16.91 5.86
CA ARG A 125 -19.48 17.60 6.53
C ARG A 125 -18.19 16.82 6.42
N VAL A 126 -18.20 15.48 6.59
CA VAL A 126 -16.98 14.66 6.43
C VAL A 126 -16.49 14.66 4.99
N ASN A 127 -17.36 14.58 3.98
CA ASN A 127 -16.92 14.64 2.58
C ASN A 127 -16.35 16.02 2.21
N ARG A 128 -16.90 17.12 2.73
CA ARG A 128 -16.33 18.47 2.53
C ARG A 128 -15.02 18.65 3.30
N ILE A 129 -14.89 18.10 4.51
CA ILE A 129 -13.65 18.16 5.30
C ILE A 129 -12.54 17.36 4.61
N ILE A 130 -12.80 16.11 4.20
CA ILE A 130 -11.84 15.22 3.55
C ILE A 130 -11.21 15.87 2.31
N ILE A 131 -12.02 16.53 1.46
CA ILE A 131 -11.55 17.22 0.25
C ILE A 131 -10.66 18.43 0.59
N VAL A 132 -10.96 19.15 1.67
CA VAL A 132 -10.18 20.32 2.10
C VAL A 132 -8.85 19.90 2.76
N VAL A 133 -8.82 18.83 3.58
CA VAL A 133 -7.56 18.39 4.23
C VAL A 133 -6.57 17.80 3.23
N SER A 134 -7.03 17.03 2.23
CA SER A 134 -6.14 16.43 1.22
C SER A 134 -5.41 17.48 0.36
N SER A 135 -6.11 18.57 0.01
CA SER A 135 -5.53 19.69 -0.73
C SER A 135 -4.47 20.45 0.08
N ILE A 136 -4.73 20.68 1.38
CA ILE A 136 -3.78 21.38 2.26
C ILE A 136 -2.54 20.52 2.53
N ILE A 137 -2.71 19.22 2.77
CA ILE A 137 -1.61 18.27 3.01
C ILE A 137 -0.71 18.15 1.77
N GLY A 138 -1.29 18.12 0.57
CA GLY A 138 -0.54 18.11 -0.69
C GLY A 138 0.34 19.35 -0.87
N CYS A 139 -0.21 20.55 -0.64
CA CYS A 139 0.54 21.81 -0.74
C CYS A 139 1.68 21.89 0.29
N ILE A 140 1.47 21.41 1.52
CA ILE A 140 2.50 21.38 2.57
C ILE A 140 3.61 20.39 2.21
N PHE A 141 3.28 19.21 1.68
CA PHE A 141 4.27 18.23 1.24
C PHE A 141 5.15 18.76 0.09
N ILE A 142 4.55 19.41 -0.91
CA ILE A 142 5.28 20.00 -2.02
C ILE A 142 6.23 21.11 -1.52
N ALA A 143 5.76 21.97 -0.61
CA ALA A 143 6.61 23.01 -0.01
C ALA A 143 7.77 22.44 0.81
N LEU A 144 7.55 21.37 1.58
CA LEU A 144 8.60 20.72 2.38
C LEU A 144 9.67 20.05 1.50
N VAL A 145 9.29 19.43 0.38
CA VAL A 145 10.24 18.85 -0.57
C VAL A 145 11.13 19.93 -1.20
N ILE A 146 10.55 21.07 -1.57
CA ILE A 146 11.31 22.21 -2.13
C ILE A 146 12.26 22.79 -1.08
N VAL A 147 11.80 22.98 0.16
CA VAL A 147 12.65 23.47 1.27
C VAL A 147 13.75 22.48 1.63
N PHE A 148 13.47 21.17 1.58
CA PHE A 148 14.45 20.12 1.82
C PHE A 148 15.55 20.10 0.75
N GLU A 149 15.20 20.18 -0.53
CA GLU A 149 16.20 20.26 -1.59
C GLU A 149 17.00 21.57 -1.52
N PHE A 150 16.37 22.70 -1.18
CA PHE A 150 17.07 23.97 -0.95
C PHE A 150 18.07 23.88 0.21
N PHE A 151 17.69 23.23 1.32
CA PHE A 151 18.56 22.98 2.46
C PHE A 151 19.73 22.04 2.10
N ARG A 152 19.45 21.01 1.30
CA ARG A 152 20.46 20.06 0.80
C ARG A 152 21.47 20.75 -0.13
N ILE A 153 21.01 21.64 -1.01
CA ILE A 153 21.86 22.47 -1.87
C ILE A 153 22.73 23.41 -1.03
N ARG A 154 22.15 24.09 -0.02
CA ARG A 154 22.91 24.97 0.89
C ARG A 154 23.98 24.21 1.67
N LYS A 155 23.70 22.98 2.12
CA LYS A 155 24.67 22.11 2.80
C LYS A 155 25.82 21.69 1.86
N LYS A 156 25.52 21.36 0.59
CA LYS A 156 26.55 21.09 -0.43
C LYS A 156 27.44 22.30 -0.71
N ASN A 157 26.88 23.51 -0.70
CA ASN A 157 27.64 24.73 -0.98
C ASN A 157 28.56 25.18 0.19
N LYS A 158 28.22 24.81 1.43
CA LYS A 158 29.09 25.04 2.60
C LYS A 158 30.29 24.08 2.69
N ASN A 159 30.22 22.92 2.04
CA ASN A 159 31.28 21.90 2.05
C ASN A 159 32.27 22.04 0.89
N LYS A 160 32.14 23.09 0.07
CA LYS A 160 33.00 23.37 -1.10
C LYS A 160 34.01 24.51 -0.83
N HIS A 161 34.22 24.88 0.43
CA HIS A 161 35.16 25.93 0.80
C HIS A 161 36.06 25.50 1.96
#